data_AF-A0AAD5BTN7-F1
#
_entry.id   AF-A0AAD5BTN7-F1
#
_cell.length_a   1.000
_cell.length_b   1.000
_cell.length_c   1.000
_cell.angle_alpha   90.00
_cell.angle_beta   90.00
_cell.angle_gamma   90.00
#
_symmetry.space_group_name_H-M   'P 1'
#
loop_
_entity.id
_entity.type
_entity.pdbx_description
1 polymer ?
#
loop_
_entity_poly.entity_id
_entity_poly.type
_entity_poly.pdbx_seq_one_letter_code
_entity_poly.pdbx_strand_id
1 'polypeptide(L)' 'MLHHKANLNGYLAYHTGQSLDRINQDTDRDYFMSAKEAKEYGLIDGVIMNPLKALQPLPAA' A
#
# COMPACT_ATOMS: atom_id res chain seq x y z
N MET A 1 -4.33 9.03 -20.97
CA MET A 1 -3.46 8.36 -19.97
C MET A 1 -2.55 7.38 -20.70
N LEU A 2 -1.25 7.29 -20.37
CA LEU A 2 -0.35 6.30 -20.99
C LEU A 2 -0.73 4.88 -20.55
N HIS A 3 -0.65 3.89 -21.46
CA HIS A 3 -1.07 2.50 -21.21
C HIS A 3 -0.44 1.90 -19.95
N HIS A 4 0.88 2.07 -19.76
CA HIS A 4 1.57 1.56 -18.57
C HIS A 4 1.15 2.24 -17.28
N LYS A 5 0.90 3.56 -17.30
CA LYS A 5 0.38 4.30 -16.13
C LYS A 5 -1.00 3.76 -15.73
N ALA A 6 -1.87 3.51 -16.71
CA ALA A 6 -3.21 2.98 -16.46
C ALA A 6 -3.17 1.58 -15.82
N ASN A 7 -2.32 0.68 -16.32
CA ASN A 7 -2.21 -0.67 -15.77
C ASN A 7 -1.67 -0.66 -14.34
N LEU A 8 -0.59 0.10 -14.08
CA LEU A 8 0.00 0.21 -12.74
C LEU A 8 -1.00 0.79 -11.74
N ASN A 9 -1.71 1.86 -12.11
CA ASN A 9 -2.70 2.48 -11.24
C ASN A 9 -3.89 1.55 -10.99
N GLY A 10 -4.27 0.72 -11.96
CA GLY A 10 -5.26 -0.34 -11.78
C GLY A 10 -4.83 -1.39 -10.75
N TYR A 11 -3.58 -1.86 -10.81
CA TYR A 11 -3.06 -2.81 -9.81
C TYR A 11 -3.00 -2.19 -8.41
N LEU A 12 -2.53 -0.95 -8.30
CA LEU A 12 -2.50 -0.24 -7.02
C LEU A 12 -3.91 -0.11 -6.44
N ALA A 13 -4.89 0.31 -7.23
CA ALA A 13 -6.28 0.43 -6.77
C ALA A 13 -6.82 -0.93 -6.26
N TYR A 14 -6.58 -2.00 -7.02
CA TYR A 14 -7.03 -3.35 -6.66
C TYR A 14 -6.43 -3.84 -5.35
N HIS A 15 -5.11 -3.71 -5.16
CA HIS A 15 -4.42 -4.25 -3.98
C HIS A 15 -4.58 -3.37 -2.73
N THR A 16 -4.70 -2.05 -2.89
CA THR A 16 -4.86 -1.13 -1.76
C THR A 16 -6.32 -0.93 -1.35
N GLY A 17 -7.28 -1.30 -2.21
CA GLY A 17 -8.69 -0.99 -2.03
C GLY A 17 -9.05 0.49 -2.25
N GLN A 18 -8.10 1.31 -2.72
CA GLN A 18 -8.35 2.72 -3.03
C GLN A 18 -9.06 2.87 -4.38
N SER A 19 -9.81 3.95 -4.53
CA SER A 19 -10.39 4.31 -5.83
C SER A 19 -9.31 4.63 -6.86
N LEU A 20 -9.59 4.31 -8.13
CA LEU A 20 -8.67 4.63 -9.23
C LEU A 20 -8.39 6.14 -9.34
N ASP A 21 -9.38 6.99 -9.05
CA ASP A 21 -9.23 8.45 -9.08
C ASP A 21 -8.22 8.93 -8.03
N ARG A 22 -8.29 8.38 -6.82
CA ARG A 22 -7.33 8.67 -5.76
C ARG A 22 -5.92 8.22 -6.15
N ILE A 23 -5.77 6.99 -6.65
CA ILE A 23 -4.46 6.50 -7.13
C ILE A 23 -3.93 7.41 -8.23
N ASN A 24 -4.76 7.84 -9.18
CA ASN A 24 -4.32 8.72 -10.26
C ASN A 24 -3.77 10.07 -9.75
N GLN A 25 -4.40 10.64 -8.72
CA GLN A 25 -3.96 11.88 -8.09
C GLN A 25 -2.67 11.65 -7.29
N ASP A 26 -2.63 10.61 -6.48
CA ASP A 26 -1.50 10.28 -5.61
C ASP A 26 -0.25 9.81 -6.38
N THR A 27 -0.42 9.30 -7.60
CA THR A 27 0.68 8.87 -8.49
C THR A 27 1.06 9.91 -9.55
N ASP A 28 0.46 11.11 -9.53
CA ASP A 28 0.83 12.16 -10.48
C ASP A 28 2.18 12.81 -10.15
N ARG A 29 2.55 12.79 -8.86
CA ARG A 29 3.85 13.22 -8.33
C ARG A 29 4.31 12.25 -7.26
N ASP A 30 5.56 12.36 -6.85
CA ASP A 30 6.08 11.58 -5.73
C ASP A 30 5.29 11.90 -4.47
N TYR A 31 4.58 10.89 -3.95
CA TYR A 31 3.83 10.99 -2.71
C TYR A 31 4.44 10.06 -1.66
N PHE A 32 5.19 10.67 -0.74
CA PHE A 32 5.84 9.96 0.36
C PHE A 32 4.85 9.75 1.51
N MET A 33 4.89 8.55 2.09
CA MET A 33 4.07 8.17 3.23
C MET A 33 4.96 7.64 4.36
N SER A 34 4.59 7.92 5.60
CA SER A 34 5.08 7.20 6.75
C SER A 34 4.59 5.74 6.73
N ALA A 35 5.24 4.86 7.50
CA ALA A 35 4.82 3.47 7.62
C ALA A 35 3.36 3.34 8.13
N LYS A 36 2.90 4.27 8.98
CA LYS A 36 1.52 4.30 9.47
C LYS A 36 0.55 4.66 8.34
N GLU A 37 0.85 5.71 7.59
CA GLU A 37 0.03 6.13 6.45
C GLU A 37 -0.03 5.04 5.37
N ALA A 38 1.10 4.39 5.06
CA ALA A 38 1.12 3.28 4.10
C ALA A 38 0.22 2.11 4.53
N LYS A 39 0.16 1.81 5.83
CA LYS A 39 -0.75 0.80 6.36
C LYS A 39 -2.22 1.22 6.21
N GLU A 40 -2.55 2.45 6.61
CA GLU A 40 -3.92 3.00 6.50
C GLU A 40 -4.36 3.14 5.04
N TYR A 41 -3.42 3.36 4.13
CA TYR A 41 -3.64 3.40 2.70
C TYR A 41 -3.90 2.02 2.09
N GLY A 42 -3.47 0.94 2.76
CA GLY A 42 -3.56 -0.43 2.26
C GLY A 42 -2.36 -0.90 1.43
N LEU A 43 -1.22 -0.20 1.49
CA LEU A 43 0.01 -0.61 0.80
C LEU A 43 0.75 -1.73 1.55
N ILE A 44 0.60 -1.80 2.87
CA ILE A 44 1.24 -2.80 3.74
C ILE A 44 0.27 -3.26 4.83
N ASP A 45 0.40 -4.49 5.31
CA ASP A 45 -0.48 -5.04 6.33
C ASP A 45 -0.09 -4.63 7.76
N GLY A 46 1.18 -4.30 7.99
CA GLY A 46 1.70 -4.02 9.31
C GLY A 46 3.09 -3.40 9.33
N VAL A 47 3.43 -2.80 10.47
CA VAL A 47 4.75 -2.18 10.72
C VAL A 47 5.47 -2.99 11.79
N ILE A 48 6.62 -3.56 11.44
CA ILE A 48 7.44 -4.36 12.35
C ILE A 48 8.35 -3.43 13.15
N MET A 49 8.04 -3.23 14.43
CA MET A 49 8.87 -2.42 15.34
C MET A 49 10.01 -3.22 15.98
N ASN A 50 9.85 -4.54 16.10
CA ASN A 50 10.87 -5.45 16.62
C ASN A 50 10.86 -6.76 15.81
N PRO A 51 11.88 -6.99 14.96
CA PRO A 51 11.95 -8.16 14.09
C PRO A 51 11.91 -9.49 14.85
N LEU A 52 12.56 -9.56 16.02
CA LEU A 52 12.63 -10.79 16.83
C LEU A 52 11.27 -11.16 17.43
N LYS A 53 10.39 -10.17 17.65
CA LYS A 53 9.03 -10.39 18.14
C LYS A 53 8.05 -10.73 17.01
N ALA A 54 8.28 -10.22 15.81
CA ALA A 54 7.42 -10.47 14.65
C ALA A 54 7.62 -11.86 14.01
N LEU A 55 8.78 -12.48 14.23
CA LEU A 55 9.06 -13.87 13.82
C LEU A 55 8.42 -14.93 14.74
N GLN A 56 7.75 -14.50 15.81
CA GLN A 56 6.97 -15.42 16.64
C GLN A 56 5.76 -15.89 15.83
N PRO A 57 5.48 -17.20 15.78
CA PRO A 57 4.35 -17.71 15.01
C PRO A 57 3.06 -17.03 15.48
N LEU A 58 2.26 -16.53 14.53
CA LEU A 58 0.91 -16.05 14.84
C LEU A 58 0.18 -17.15 15.61
N PRO A 59 -0.59 -16.82 16.66
CA PRO A 59 -1.41 -17.81 17.32
C PRO A 59 -2.30 -18.48 16.26
N ALA A 60 -2.22 -19.82 16.20
CA ALA A 60 -3.09 -20.61 15.34
C ALA A 60 -4.54 -20.29 15.75
N ALA A 61 -5.27 -19.64 14.84
CA ALA A 61 -6.70 -19.41 14.96
C ALA A 61 -7.45 -20.69 14.57
#